data_AF-A0A349B3M6-F1
#
_entry.id   AF-A0A349B3M6-F1
#
_cell.length_a   1.000
_cell.length_b   1.000
_cell.length_c   1.000
_cell.angle_alpha   90.00
_cell.angle_beta   90.00
_cell.angle_gamma   90.00
#
_symmetry.space_group_name_H-M   'P 1'
#
loop_
_entity.id
_entity.type
_entity.pdbx_description
1 polymer ?
#
loop_
_entity_poly.entity_id
_entity_poly.type
_entity_poly.pdbx_seq_one_letter_code
_entity_poly.pdbx_strand_id
1 'polypeptide(L)'
;MVDQDFLRERQGPAEALTTDADGVGEAVVDGLDELDGSGRSDRHDATLIQVREIRYVAIADDLRRQITSGDLAAGAVLPSEADLAGSYGVSRVTVRKALELLRSEGLIGSRQGFGWFVAVPVVRRSLATLSTIEADLAAQGREPVRKVLSFRFRDLDGEPELEVVRVNLADGQP
;
A
#
# COMPACT_ATOMS: atom_id res chain seq x y z
N MET A 1 19.32 33.40 16.05
CA MET A 1 20.23 33.20 17.19
C MET A 1 19.90 31.84 17.75
N VAL A 2 20.80 30.88 17.49
CA VAL A 2 20.59 29.44 17.67
C VAL A 2 21.08 29.08 19.07
N ASP A 3 20.23 28.44 19.85
CA ASP A 3 20.55 27.95 21.20
C ASP A 3 21.42 26.69 21.08
N GLN A 4 22.64 26.73 21.63
CA GLN A 4 23.72 25.77 21.40
C GLN A 4 23.96 24.78 22.55
N ASP A 5 23.01 24.61 23.47
CA ASP A 5 23.22 23.78 24.67
C ASP A 5 22.53 22.40 24.64
N PHE A 6 22.05 21.92 23.49
CA PHE A 6 21.35 20.62 23.38
C PHE A 6 22.18 19.45 22.82
N LEU A 7 23.52 19.59 22.74
CA LEU A 7 24.42 18.53 22.24
C LEU A 7 25.51 18.15 23.24
N ARG A 8 25.12 17.56 24.36
CA ARG A 8 26.00 16.68 25.14
C ARG A 8 25.17 15.73 25.99
N GLU A 9 25.71 14.52 26.16
CA GLU A 9 25.21 13.42 27.00
C GLU A 9 24.08 12.57 26.42
N ARG A 10 24.46 11.56 25.62
CA ARG A 10 24.30 10.13 25.99
C ARG A 10 25.08 9.26 25.01
N GLN A 11 26.38 9.13 25.27
CA GLN A 11 27.16 7.97 24.85
C GLN A 11 27.01 6.89 25.94
N GLY A 12 26.62 5.69 25.54
CA GLY A 12 26.61 4.45 26.31
C GLY A 12 26.67 3.26 25.33
N PRO A 13 27.24 2.11 25.70
CA PRO A 13 28.18 1.41 24.83
C PRO A 13 27.65 0.15 24.13
N ALA A 14 28.34 -0.17 23.02
CA ALA A 14 28.77 -1.49 22.52
C ALA A 14 27.75 -2.65 22.50
N GLU A 15 27.30 -2.94 21.28
CA GLU A 15 26.73 -4.22 20.86
C GLU A 15 27.77 -5.34 20.97
N ALA A 16 27.36 -6.48 21.54
CA ALA A 16 28.09 -7.74 21.53
C ALA A 16 27.15 -8.87 21.06
N LEU A 17 27.39 -9.32 19.83
CA LEU A 17 27.52 -10.71 19.37
C LEU A 17 26.83 -11.83 20.18
N THR A 18 25.87 -12.51 19.55
CA THR A 18 25.88 -13.99 19.43
C THR A 18 24.91 -14.42 18.32
N THR A 19 25.49 -15.13 17.34
CA THR A 19 24.84 -16.01 16.38
C THR A 19 25.28 -17.40 16.79
N ASP A 20 24.34 -18.26 17.18
CA ASP A 20 24.57 -19.69 17.29
C ASP A 20 23.51 -20.41 16.45
N ALA A 21 24.02 -21.12 15.45
CA ALA A 21 23.32 -22.13 14.68
C ALA A 21 23.45 -23.47 15.41
N ASP A 22 22.39 -24.28 15.40
CA ASP A 22 22.38 -25.76 15.39
C ASP A 22 20.90 -26.19 15.44
N GLY A 23 20.37 -26.96 14.47
CA GLY A 23 20.49 -28.42 14.40
C GLY A 23 19.49 -29.06 15.38
N VAL A 24 18.42 -29.73 14.94
CA VAL A 24 18.23 -31.20 14.83
C VAL A 24 16.79 -31.38 14.26
N GLY A 25 16.53 -32.17 13.20
CA GLY A 25 16.24 -33.62 13.23
C GLY A 25 14.92 -33.92 13.98
N GLU A 26 14.04 -34.85 13.65
CA GLU A 26 13.95 -35.94 12.69
C GLU A 26 12.50 -36.48 12.80
N ALA A 27 12.13 -37.33 11.85
CA ALA A 27 10.85 -38.01 11.66
C ALA A 27 10.23 -38.64 12.92
N VAL A 28 8.92 -38.91 12.89
CA VAL A 28 8.34 -40.26 13.06
C VAL A 28 6.84 -40.23 12.70
N VAL A 29 6.48 -41.16 11.83
CA VAL A 29 5.13 -41.60 11.45
C VAL A 29 4.54 -42.49 12.54
N ASP A 30 3.23 -42.46 12.81
CA ASP A 30 2.44 -43.71 12.82
C ASP A 30 0.93 -43.43 12.84
N GLY A 31 0.20 -44.22 12.07
CA GLY A 31 -1.25 -44.20 12.00
C GLY A 31 -1.89 -44.99 13.13
N LEU A 32 -3.06 -44.57 13.58
CA LEU A 32 -4.01 -45.43 14.28
C LEU A 32 -5.40 -45.17 13.71
N ASP A 33 -5.92 -46.19 13.03
CA ASP A 33 -7.31 -46.33 12.61
C ASP A 33 -8.25 -46.60 13.81
N GLU A 34 -9.48 -46.11 13.65
CA GLU A 34 -10.77 -46.52 14.24
C GLU A 34 -10.94 -46.57 15.77
N LEU A 35 -11.92 -45.80 16.27
CA LEU A 35 -13.15 -46.32 16.88
C LEU A 35 -14.24 -45.22 16.97
N ASP A 36 -15.47 -45.63 16.64
CA ASP A 36 -16.74 -44.89 16.62
C ASP A 36 -17.18 -44.44 18.03
N GLY A 37 -17.94 -43.33 18.11
CA GLY A 37 -18.47 -42.83 19.39
C GLY A 37 -18.91 -41.36 19.38
N SER A 38 -20.21 -41.15 19.14
CA SER A 38 -20.92 -39.88 19.29
C SER A 38 -20.63 -39.15 20.62
N GLY A 39 -20.16 -37.91 20.53
CA GLY A 39 -19.89 -37.05 21.69
C GLY A 39 -19.56 -35.62 21.29
N ARG A 40 -20.61 -34.80 21.18
CA ARG A 40 -20.60 -33.34 21.08
C ARG A 40 -19.48 -32.69 21.91
N SER A 41 -18.58 -31.94 21.28
CA SER A 41 -17.88 -30.81 21.91
C SER A 41 -17.16 -29.98 20.86
N ASP A 42 -17.66 -28.76 20.65
CA ASP A 42 -16.93 -27.62 20.10
C ASP A 42 -15.54 -27.52 20.76
N ARG A 43 -14.49 -28.01 20.08
CA ARG A 43 -13.09 -27.85 20.53
C ARG A 43 -12.15 -27.33 19.45
N HIS A 44 -12.66 -26.98 18.27
CA HIS A 44 -11.80 -26.53 17.15
C HIS A 44 -11.63 -24.99 17.07
N ASP A 45 -12.15 -24.21 18.02
CA ASP A 45 -12.37 -22.77 17.80
C ASP A 45 -11.17 -21.85 18.15
N ALA A 46 -10.31 -22.20 19.12
CA ALA A 46 -9.25 -21.27 19.57
C ALA A 46 -7.97 -21.28 18.70
N THR A 47 -7.58 -22.42 18.13
CA THR A 47 -6.31 -22.55 17.37
C THR A 47 -6.44 -22.10 15.91
N LEU A 48 -7.65 -22.13 15.33
CA LEU A 48 -7.90 -21.69 13.96
C LEU A 48 -7.88 -20.16 13.78
N ILE A 49 -8.07 -19.42 14.86
CA ILE A 49 -8.06 -17.95 14.86
C ILE A 49 -6.62 -17.43 14.65
N GLN A 50 -5.63 -18.00 15.33
CA GLN A 50 -4.25 -17.50 15.29
C GLN A 50 -3.53 -17.75 13.96
N VAL A 51 -3.72 -18.90 13.31
CA VAL A 51 -2.95 -19.25 12.08
C VAL A 51 -3.49 -18.54 10.84
N ARG A 52 -4.81 -18.30 10.78
CA ARG A 52 -5.46 -17.66 9.62
C ARG A 52 -5.27 -16.14 9.61
N GLU A 53 -5.26 -15.51 10.78
CA GLU A 53 -5.02 -14.07 10.89
C GLU A 53 -3.60 -13.70 10.46
N ILE A 54 -2.58 -14.47 10.89
CA ILE A 54 -1.19 -14.20 10.53
C ILE A 54 -0.94 -14.30 9.01
N ARG A 55 -1.58 -15.27 8.32
CA ARG A 55 -1.33 -15.49 6.89
C ARG A 55 -1.75 -14.32 6.00
N TYR A 56 -2.92 -13.71 6.24
CA TYR A 56 -3.35 -12.60 5.38
C TYR A 56 -2.50 -11.34 5.63
N VAL A 57 -2.02 -11.13 6.86
CA VAL A 57 -1.11 -10.04 7.19
C VAL A 57 0.22 -10.20 6.46
N ALA A 58 0.81 -11.40 6.44
CA ALA A 58 2.04 -11.65 5.72
C ALA A 58 1.92 -11.39 4.19
N ILE A 59 0.77 -11.73 3.60
CA ILE A 59 0.48 -11.43 2.18
C ILE A 59 0.35 -9.91 1.97
N ALA A 60 -0.36 -9.22 2.87
CA ALA A 60 -0.48 -7.77 2.79
C ALA A 60 0.89 -7.09 2.91
N ASP A 61 1.75 -7.55 3.83
CA ASP A 61 3.11 -7.02 4.00
C ASP A 61 3.96 -7.20 2.75
N ASP A 62 3.85 -8.35 2.08
CA ASP A 62 4.56 -8.61 0.84
C ASP A 62 4.11 -7.72 -0.31
N LEU A 63 2.80 -7.65 -0.55
CA LEU A 63 2.22 -6.75 -1.55
C LEU A 63 2.52 -5.28 -1.24
N ARG A 64 2.51 -4.88 0.04
CA ARG A 64 2.90 -3.53 0.47
C ARG A 64 4.33 -3.23 0.06
N ARG A 65 5.27 -4.13 0.30
CA ARG A 65 6.68 -3.96 -0.12
C ARG A 65 6.79 -3.78 -1.63
N GLN A 66 6.09 -4.60 -2.42
CA GLN A 66 6.10 -4.50 -3.88
C GLN A 66 5.53 -3.16 -4.38
N ILE A 67 4.47 -2.65 -3.74
CA ILE A 67 3.91 -1.33 -4.06
C ILE A 67 4.91 -0.22 -3.69
N THR A 68 5.50 -0.27 -2.49
CA THR A 68 6.41 0.78 -2.02
C THR A 68 7.76 0.80 -2.74
N SER A 69 8.23 -0.35 -3.23
CA SER A 69 9.46 -0.47 -4.02
C SER A 69 9.26 -0.08 -5.49
N GLY A 70 8.01 -0.05 -5.97
CA GLY A 70 7.66 0.27 -7.35
C GLY A 70 7.56 -0.95 -8.28
N ASP A 71 7.81 -2.18 -7.78
CA ASP A 71 7.57 -3.42 -8.53
C ASP A 71 6.11 -3.52 -8.99
N LEU A 72 5.18 -3.04 -8.15
CA LEU A 72 3.80 -2.80 -8.52
C LEU A 72 3.59 -1.29 -8.70
N ALA A 73 3.63 -0.84 -9.94
CA ALA A 73 3.50 0.57 -10.30
C ALA A 73 2.13 1.17 -9.92
N ALA A 74 2.11 2.45 -9.58
CA ALA A 74 0.87 3.19 -9.31
C ALA A 74 -0.10 3.10 -10.51
N GLY A 75 -1.38 2.81 -10.23
CA GLY A 75 -2.40 2.59 -11.25
C GLY A 75 -2.37 1.22 -11.94
N ALA A 76 -1.37 0.36 -11.66
CA ALA A 76 -1.32 -0.99 -12.22
C ALA A 76 -2.44 -1.86 -11.66
N VAL A 77 -2.97 -2.74 -12.51
CA VAL A 77 -3.96 -3.76 -12.13
C VAL A 77 -3.24 -4.92 -11.45
N LEU A 78 -3.69 -5.30 -10.26
CA LEU A 78 -3.17 -6.46 -9.56
C LEU A 78 -3.71 -7.76 -10.20
N PRO A 79 -2.98 -8.88 -10.07
CA PRO A 79 -3.51 -10.19 -10.44
C PRO A 79 -4.83 -10.49 -9.73
N SER A 80 -5.66 -11.36 -10.31
CA SER A 80 -6.98 -11.64 -9.73
C SER A 80 -6.86 -12.32 -8.36
N GLU A 81 -7.92 -12.30 -7.56
CA GLU A 81 -7.96 -13.04 -6.28
C GLU A 81 -7.65 -14.54 -6.47
N ALA A 82 -8.01 -15.10 -7.63
CA ALA A 82 -7.74 -16.50 -7.95
C ALA A 82 -6.24 -16.74 -8.25
N ASP A 83 -5.61 -15.84 -8.99
CA ASP A 83 -4.19 -15.94 -9.35
C ASP A 83 -3.31 -15.74 -8.11
N LEU A 84 -3.61 -14.71 -7.31
CA LEU A 84 -2.94 -14.47 -6.04
C LEU A 84 -3.10 -15.66 -5.09
N ALA A 85 -4.31 -16.25 -5.02
CA ALA A 85 -4.54 -17.44 -4.21
C ALA A 85 -3.68 -18.63 -4.66
N GLY A 86 -3.53 -18.80 -5.98
CA GLY A 86 -2.62 -19.78 -6.58
C GLY A 86 -1.16 -19.52 -6.22
N SER A 87 -0.68 -18.29 -6.41
CA SER A 87 0.71 -17.89 -6.15
C SER A 87 1.11 -18.02 -4.68
N TYR A 88 0.21 -17.67 -3.75
CA TYR A 88 0.47 -17.75 -2.32
C TYR A 88 0.06 -19.08 -1.68
N GLY A 89 -0.57 -20.00 -2.42
CA GLY A 89 -1.03 -21.29 -1.90
C GLY A 89 -2.06 -21.16 -0.77
N VAL A 90 -2.97 -20.19 -0.86
CA VAL A 90 -4.00 -19.90 0.17
C VAL A 90 -5.40 -19.85 -0.43
N SER A 91 -6.42 -19.78 0.43
CA SER A 91 -7.80 -19.57 -0.02
C SER A 91 -8.01 -18.15 -0.59
N ARG A 92 -8.95 -18.00 -1.52
CA ARG A 92 -9.38 -16.68 -2.03
C ARG A 92 -9.87 -15.75 -0.91
N VAL A 93 -10.48 -16.30 0.14
CA VAL A 93 -10.93 -15.53 1.30
C VAL A 93 -9.75 -14.91 2.05
N THR A 94 -8.64 -15.64 2.17
CA THR A 94 -7.40 -15.14 2.80
C THR A 94 -6.78 -14.02 1.98
N VAL A 95 -6.72 -14.17 0.65
CA VAL A 95 -6.25 -13.11 -0.25
C VAL A 95 -7.15 -11.88 -0.17
N ARG A 96 -8.47 -12.07 -0.21
CA ARG A 96 -9.41 -10.96 -0.12
C ARG A 96 -9.21 -10.15 1.16
N LYS A 97 -9.00 -10.82 2.31
CA LYS A 97 -8.68 -10.14 3.58
C LYS A 97 -7.40 -9.31 3.50
N ALA A 98 -6.35 -9.83 2.86
CA ALA A 98 -5.11 -9.09 2.65
C ALA A 98 -5.31 -7.85 1.76
N LEU A 99 -6.07 -7.99 0.67
CA LEU A 99 -6.41 -6.88 -0.22
C LEU A 99 -7.31 -5.85 0.45
N GLU A 100 -8.27 -6.27 1.27
CA GLU A 100 -9.10 -5.37 2.08
C GLU A 100 -8.26 -4.59 3.09
N LEU A 101 -7.27 -5.21 3.72
CA LEU A 101 -6.32 -4.52 4.60
C LEU A 101 -5.56 -3.42 3.84
N LEU A 102 -4.95 -3.74 2.70
CA LEU A 102 -4.23 -2.76 1.87
C LEU A 102 -5.15 -1.65 1.34
N ARG A 103 -6.41 -1.97 1.04
CA ARG A 103 -7.41 -0.97 0.65
C ARG A 103 -7.73 -0.03 1.80
N SER A 104 -7.84 -0.55 3.03
CA SER A 104 -8.06 0.27 4.22
C SER A 104 -6.90 1.22 4.51
N GLU A 105 -5.67 0.81 4.15
CA GLU A 105 -4.46 1.63 4.19
C GLU A 105 -4.37 2.65 3.04
N GLY A 106 -5.26 2.56 2.04
CA GLY A 106 -5.30 3.43 0.88
C GLY A 106 -4.23 3.14 -0.18
N LEU A 107 -3.54 1.99 -0.09
CA LEU A 107 -2.49 1.58 -1.03
C LEU A 107 -3.06 1.00 -2.33
N ILE A 108 -4.26 0.42 -2.27
CA ILE A 108 -4.96 -0.14 -3.43
C ILE A 108 -6.43 0.26 -3.46
N GLY A 109 -7.01 0.24 -4.65
CA GLY A 109 -8.44 0.39 -4.90
C GLY A 109 -9.05 -0.85 -5.54
N SER A 110 -10.38 -0.88 -5.62
CA SER A 110 -11.13 -1.90 -6.34
C SER A 110 -12.24 -1.26 -7.15
N ARG A 111 -12.46 -1.75 -8.38
CA ARG A 111 -13.56 -1.32 -9.25
C ARG A 111 -14.21 -2.55 -9.87
N GLN A 112 -15.54 -2.61 -9.82
CA GLN A 112 -16.31 -3.72 -10.39
C GLN A 112 -15.96 -3.91 -11.88
N GLY A 113 -15.71 -5.15 -12.28
CA GLY A 113 -15.32 -5.50 -13.66
C GLY A 113 -13.88 -5.13 -14.04
N PHE A 114 -13.15 -4.40 -13.19
CA PHE A 114 -11.75 -4.00 -13.42
C PHE A 114 -10.77 -4.70 -12.47
N GLY A 115 -11.25 -5.12 -11.30
CA GLY A 115 -10.44 -5.80 -10.29
C GLY A 115 -9.78 -4.84 -9.32
N TRP A 116 -8.66 -5.27 -8.75
CA TRP A 116 -7.86 -4.53 -7.78
C TRP A 116 -6.77 -3.75 -8.52
N PHE A 117 -6.46 -2.54 -8.06
CA PHE A 117 -5.43 -1.69 -8.68
C PHE A 117 -4.64 -0.91 -7.64
N VAL A 118 -3.36 -0.62 -7.90
CA VAL A 118 -2.53 0.20 -7.01
C VAL A 118 -3.03 1.64 -7.02
N ALA A 119 -3.24 2.22 -5.84
CA ALA A 119 -3.73 3.58 -5.71
C ALA A 119 -2.73 4.57 -6.31
N VAL A 120 -3.25 5.58 -7.01
CA VAL A 120 -2.45 6.71 -7.48
C VAL A 120 -2.50 7.77 -6.38
N PRO A 121 -1.35 8.24 -5.85
CA PRO A 121 -1.35 9.28 -4.84
C PRO A 121 -2.00 10.55 -5.40
N VAL A 122 -3.14 10.91 -4.83
CA VAL A 122 -3.86 12.14 -5.19
C VAL A 122 -3.11 13.31 -4.57
N VAL A 123 -2.63 14.25 -5.38
CA VAL A 123 -1.99 15.47 -4.89
C VAL A 123 -3.01 16.25 -4.08
N ARG A 124 -2.92 16.16 -2.75
CA ARG A 124 -3.81 16.90 -1.85
C ARG A 124 -3.27 18.31 -1.69
N ARG A 125 -4.07 19.27 -2.13
CA ARG A 125 -3.77 20.70 -2.00
C ARG A 125 -4.40 21.23 -0.72
N SER A 126 -3.59 21.82 0.16
CA SER A 126 -4.12 22.55 1.32
C SER A 126 -4.70 23.88 0.85
N LEU A 127 -5.97 24.16 1.17
CA LEU A 127 -6.58 25.47 0.92
C LEU A 127 -6.16 26.52 1.97
N ALA A 128 -5.42 26.11 3.01
CA ALA A 128 -4.97 27.00 4.09
C ALA A 128 -3.90 28.01 3.64
N THR A 129 -3.30 27.81 2.47
CA THR A 129 -2.36 28.76 1.87
C THR A 129 -2.67 28.89 0.40
N LEU A 130 -2.90 30.14 -0.06
CA LEU A 130 -3.04 30.44 -1.49
C LEU A 130 -1.65 30.44 -2.14
N SER A 131 -1.09 29.26 -2.37
CA SER A 131 0.09 29.06 -3.21
C SER A 131 -0.30 28.91 -4.68
N THR A 132 0.66 28.83 -5.58
CA THR A 132 0.42 28.37 -6.97
C THR A 132 0.47 26.83 -7.02
N ILE A 133 -0.21 26.22 -8.00
CA ILE A 133 -0.19 24.76 -8.18
C ILE A 133 1.26 24.27 -8.39
N GLU A 134 2.06 25.08 -9.09
CA GLU A 134 3.48 24.81 -9.34
C GLU A 134 4.28 24.72 -8.03
N ALA A 135 4.04 25.65 -7.09
CA ALA A 135 4.72 25.67 -5.81
C ALA A 135 4.39 24.44 -4.95
N ASP A 136 3.13 23.99 -4.95
CA ASP A 136 2.72 22.81 -4.19
C ASP A 136 3.29 21.51 -4.76
N LEU A 137 3.34 21.38 -6.08
CA LEU A 137 3.93 20.22 -6.75
C LEU A 137 5.44 20.14 -6.50
N ALA A 138 6.14 21.28 -6.62
CA ALA A 138 7.57 21.35 -6.34
C ALA A 138 7.90 21.02 -4.88
N ALA A 139 7.10 21.49 -3.92
CA ALA A 139 7.26 21.16 -2.50
C ALA A 139 7.09 19.67 -2.19
N GLN A 140 6.38 18.94 -3.05
CA GLN A 140 6.21 17.48 -2.97
C GLN A 140 7.23 16.72 -3.83
N GLY A 141 8.25 17.41 -4.38
CA GLY A 141 9.29 16.80 -5.20
C GLY A 141 8.83 16.36 -6.59
N ARG A 142 7.66 16.81 -7.04
CA ARG A 142 7.09 16.47 -8.37
C ARG A 142 7.45 17.54 -9.38
N GLU A 143 7.69 17.15 -10.63
CA GLU A 143 7.99 18.09 -11.71
C GLU A 143 6.68 18.68 -12.28
N PRO A 144 6.42 19.99 -12.12
CA PRO A 144 5.21 20.61 -12.65
C PRO A 144 5.38 21.02 -14.11
N VAL A 145 4.48 20.53 -14.98
CA VAL A 145 4.43 20.97 -16.39
C VAL A 145 3.03 21.47 -16.71
N ARG A 146 2.92 22.65 -17.31
CA ARG A 146 1.65 23.21 -17.77
C ARG A 146 1.49 23.04 -19.28
N LYS A 147 0.35 22.53 -19.70
CA LYS A 147 -0.01 22.40 -21.12
C LYS A 147 -1.30 23.16 -21.40
N VAL A 148 -1.23 24.14 -22.29
CA VAL A 148 -2.41 24.82 -22.81
C VAL A 148 -3.11 23.89 -23.80
N LEU A 149 -4.38 23.62 -23.55
CA LEU A 149 -5.22 22.77 -24.41
C LEU A 149 -5.95 23.62 -25.46
N SER A 150 -6.46 24.78 -25.06
CA SER A 150 -7.07 25.74 -25.96
C SER A 150 -6.97 27.16 -25.42
N PHE A 151 -6.97 28.13 -26.33
CA PHE A 151 -7.12 29.53 -25.97
C PHE A 151 -7.99 30.22 -27.02
N ARG A 152 -8.84 31.16 -26.59
CA ARG A 152 -9.64 31.99 -27.48
C ARG A 152 -9.92 33.34 -26.85
N PHE A 153 -10.04 34.38 -27.67
CA PHE A 153 -10.62 35.64 -27.22
C PHE A 153 -12.14 35.54 -27.30
N ARG A 154 -12.83 36.01 -26.26
CA ARG A 154 -14.27 36.25 -26.24
C ARG A 154 -14.52 37.72 -26.02
N ASP A 155 -15.53 38.23 -26.68
CA ASP A 155 -16.05 39.56 -26.38
C ASP A 155 -17.00 39.43 -25.19
N LEU A 156 -16.67 40.09 -24.09
CA LEU A 156 -17.49 40.17 -22.89
C LEU A 156 -17.67 41.64 -22.56
N ASP A 157 -18.91 42.10 -22.69
CA ASP A 157 -19.32 43.50 -22.47
C ASP A 157 -18.52 44.54 -23.29
N GLY A 158 -18.10 44.18 -24.51
CA GLY A 158 -17.36 45.07 -25.41
C GLY A 158 -15.84 45.07 -25.19
N GLU A 159 -15.35 44.24 -24.27
CA GLU A 159 -13.93 44.10 -23.95
C GLU A 159 -13.42 42.70 -24.35
N PRO A 160 -12.25 42.59 -25.00
CA PRO A 160 -11.68 41.30 -25.37
C PRO A 160 -11.12 40.57 -24.14
N GLU A 161 -11.77 39.47 -23.75
CA GLU A 161 -11.33 38.58 -22.68
C GLU A 161 -10.64 37.33 -23.25
N LEU A 162 -9.45 37.00 -22.73
CA LEU A 162 -8.74 35.78 -23.09
C LEU A 162 -9.21 34.61 -22.22
N GLU A 163 -9.89 33.65 -22.82
CA GLU A 163 -10.14 32.35 -22.20
C GLU A 163 -9.01 31.38 -22.51
N VAL A 164 -8.46 30.76 -21.48
CA VAL A 164 -7.42 29.72 -21.60
C VAL A 164 -7.84 28.47 -20.85
N VAL A 165 -7.92 27.35 -21.55
CA VAL A 165 -8.06 26.02 -20.95
C VAL A 165 -6.67 25.38 -20.89
N ARG A 166 -6.24 25.01 -19.70
CA ARG A 166 -4.94 24.38 -19.45
C ARG A 166 -5.08 23.17 -18.56
N VAL A 167 -4.17 22.23 -18.71
CA VAL A 167 -3.95 21.11 -17.78
C VAL A 167 -2.60 21.31 -17.09
N ASN A 168 -2.56 21.07 -15.78
CA ASN A 168 -1.32 20.98 -15.03
C ASN A 168 -0.98 19.51 -14.91
N LEU A 169 0.25 19.15 -15.24
CA LEU A 169 0.79 17.81 -15.16
C LEU A 169 1.78 17.77 -13.99
N ALA A 170 1.84 16.63 -13.32
CA ALA A 170 2.85 16.30 -12.34
C ALA A 170 3.55 15.02 -12.79
N ASP A 171 4.85 15.08 -13.04
CA ASP A 171 5.65 13.97 -13.58
C ASP A 171 5.08 13.41 -14.90
N GLY A 172 4.56 14.31 -15.75
CA GLY A 172 3.95 13.97 -17.04
C GLY A 172 2.52 13.44 -16.98
N GLN A 173 1.91 13.30 -15.79
CA GLN A 173 0.53 12.83 -15.61
C GLN A 173 -0.41 13.97 -15.19
N PRO A 174 -1.66 14.02 -15.69
CA PRO A 174 -2.65 15.03 -15.32
C PRO A 174 -3.18 14.90 -13.88
#